data_AF-A0A938KCK3-F1
#
_entry.id   AF-A0A938KCK3-F1
#
_cell.length_a   1.000
_cell.length_b   1.000
_cell.length_c   1.000
_cell.angle_alpha   90.00
_cell.angle_beta   90.00
_cell.angle_gamma   90.00
#
_symmetry.space_group_name_H-M   'P 1'
#
loop_
_entity.id
_entity.type
_entity.pdbx_description
1 polymer ?
#
loop_
_entity_poly.entity_id
_entity_poly.type
_entity_poly.pdbx_seq_one_letter_code
_entity_poly.pdbx_strand_id
1 'polypeptide(L)'
;MGQVFMSGSAVRETQLFNLKDNPDELLAEHHDPEVVALTGVQPGKEQVNLAPDPRHAAKLAEMQGLLLAEMRRLNDPWRLWNQPADALTPPPDAPAQKKTGKKKKNEK
;
A
#
# COMPACT_ATOMS: atom_id res chain seq x y z
N MET A 1 -5.56 -12.37 -35.03
CA MET A 1 -4.67 -11.76 -34.02
C MET A 1 -5.42 -10.64 -33.33
N GLY A 2 -5.87 -10.82 -32.08
CA GLY A 2 -6.47 -9.75 -31.28
C GLY A 2 -5.40 -9.06 -30.46
N GLN A 3 -5.18 -7.76 -30.67
CA GLN A 3 -4.33 -6.95 -29.80
C GLN A 3 -5.09 -6.70 -28.49
N VAL A 4 -4.57 -7.24 -27.38
CA VAL A 4 -4.99 -6.88 -26.03
C VAL A 4 -4.17 -5.66 -25.62
N PHE A 5 -4.82 -4.51 -25.48
CA PHE A 5 -4.23 -3.34 -24.87
C PHE A 5 -4.23 -3.56 -23.35
N MET A 6 -3.09 -3.90 -22.75
CA MET A 6 -2.89 -3.78 -21.30
C MET A 6 -2.70 -2.30 -20.96
N SER A 7 -3.78 -1.62 -20.60
CA SER A 7 -3.70 -0.36 -19.86
C SER A 7 -3.25 -0.69 -18.44
N GLY A 8 -1.93 -0.66 -18.19
CA GLY A 8 -1.36 -0.89 -16.88
C GLY A 8 -1.80 0.16 -15.87
N SER A 9 -2.93 -0.07 -15.18
CA SER A 9 -3.21 0.57 -13.90
C SER A 9 -2.19 0.07 -12.90
N ALA A 10 -1.21 0.90 -12.54
CA ALA A 10 -0.32 0.60 -11.43
C ALA A 10 -1.18 0.48 -10.16
N VAL A 11 -1.33 -0.75 -9.65
CA VAL A 11 -2.05 -1.03 -8.41
C VAL A 11 -1.34 -0.29 -7.28
N ARG A 12 -2.12 0.43 -6.47
CA ARG A 12 -1.64 1.25 -5.36
C ARG A 12 -2.35 0.80 -4.10
N GLU A 13 -1.70 -0.07 -3.35
CA GLU A 13 -2.28 -0.65 -2.16
C GLU A 13 -1.39 -0.42 -0.94
N THR A 14 -2.01 -0.48 0.22
CA THR A 14 -1.35 -0.54 1.52
C THR A 14 -1.85 -1.79 2.20
N GLN A 15 -0.93 -2.51 2.84
CA GLN A 15 -1.25 -3.74 3.55
C GLN A 15 -0.95 -3.58 5.04
N LEU A 16 -1.83 -4.10 5.88
CA LEU A 16 -1.68 -4.12 7.32
C LEU A 16 -1.94 -5.55 7.81
N PHE A 17 -0.94 -6.14 8.47
CA PHE A 17 -1.03 -7.48 9.03
C PHE A 17 -0.81 -7.44 10.54
N ASN A 18 -1.55 -8.29 11.25
CA ASN A 18 -1.26 -8.60 12.63
C ASN A 18 -0.42 -9.89 12.67
N LEU A 19 0.90 -9.78 12.82
CA LEU A 19 1.82 -10.92 12.74
C LEU A 19 1.61 -11.96 13.85
N LYS A 20 0.96 -11.60 14.96
CA LYS A 20 0.63 -12.57 16.01
C LYS A 20 -0.45 -13.54 15.54
N ASP A 21 -1.43 -13.03 14.80
CA ASP A 21 -2.61 -13.78 14.37
C ASP A 21 -2.51 -14.23 12.90
N ASN A 22 -1.66 -13.56 12.09
CA ASN A 22 -1.36 -13.82 10.69
C ASN A 22 0.16 -13.76 10.42
N PRO A 23 0.95 -14.73 10.91
CA PRO A 23 2.41 -14.71 10.82
C PRO A 23 2.94 -14.87 9.38
N ASP A 24 2.15 -15.49 8.50
CA ASP A 24 2.51 -15.73 7.10
C ASP A 24 1.93 -14.67 6.15
N GLU A 25 1.37 -13.58 6.70
CA GLU A 25 0.84 -12.44 5.94
C GLU A 25 -0.18 -12.84 4.86
N LEU A 26 -1.02 -13.83 5.17
CA LEU A 26 -2.03 -14.35 4.25
C LEU A 26 -3.02 -13.25 3.82
N LEU A 27 -3.41 -13.34 2.55
CA LEU A 27 -4.41 -12.50 1.89
C LEU A 27 -5.75 -13.25 1.74
N ALA A 28 -6.81 -12.53 1.36
CA ALA A 28 -8.14 -13.10 1.15
C ALA A 28 -8.15 -14.23 0.11
N GLU A 29 -7.31 -14.14 -0.92
CA GLU A 29 -7.15 -15.14 -1.97
C GLU A 29 -6.67 -16.50 -1.43
N HIS A 30 -5.96 -16.52 -0.29
CA HIS A 30 -5.51 -17.76 0.34
C HIS A 30 -6.66 -18.54 1.00
N HIS A 31 -7.83 -17.92 1.17
CA HIS A 31 -9.03 -18.57 1.69
C HIS A 31 -9.80 -19.32 0.59
N ASP A 32 -9.37 -19.18 -0.68
CA ASP A 32 -10.00 -19.91 -1.79
C ASP A 32 -9.90 -21.43 -1.55
N PRO A 33 -11.00 -22.19 -1.69
CA PRO A 33 -11.01 -23.64 -1.44
C PRO A 33 -9.98 -24.42 -2.25
N GLU A 34 -9.66 -24.02 -3.48
CA GLU A 34 -8.67 -24.70 -4.31
C GLU A 34 -7.25 -24.45 -3.78
N VAL A 35 -6.98 -23.23 -3.29
CA VAL A 35 -5.70 -22.87 -2.67
C VAL A 35 -5.55 -23.60 -1.33
N VAL A 36 -6.61 -23.67 -0.53
CA VAL A 36 -6.64 -24.45 0.72
C VAL A 36 -6.39 -25.93 0.43
N ALA A 37 -7.05 -26.51 -0.58
CA ALA A 37 -6.85 -27.91 -0.95
C ALA A 37 -5.42 -28.19 -1.44
N LEU A 38 -4.82 -27.25 -2.17
CA LEU A 38 -3.46 -27.37 -2.70
C LEU A 38 -2.38 -27.22 -1.61
N THR A 39 -2.57 -26.29 -0.68
CA THR A 39 -1.54 -25.91 0.31
C THR A 39 -1.72 -26.61 1.65
N GLY A 40 -2.93 -27.09 1.96
CA GLY A 40 -3.30 -27.58 3.29
C GLY A 40 -3.39 -26.50 4.36
N VAL A 41 -3.13 -25.23 4.03
CA VAL A 41 -3.24 -24.10 4.95
C VAL A 41 -4.71 -23.74 5.10
N GLN A 42 -5.17 -23.53 6.33
CA GLN A 42 -6.55 -23.18 6.63
C GLN A 42 -6.57 -21.80 7.32
N PRO A 43 -6.73 -20.71 6.55
CA PRO A 43 -6.58 -19.38 7.10
C PRO A 43 -7.67 -19.05 8.13
N GLY A 44 -7.27 -18.40 9.22
CA GLY A 44 -8.19 -17.76 10.16
C GLY A 44 -8.87 -16.55 9.54
N LYS A 45 -10.06 -16.19 10.05
CA LYS A 45 -10.88 -15.09 9.50
C LYS A 45 -10.15 -13.75 9.36
N GLU A 46 -9.24 -13.43 10.28
CA GLU A 46 -8.48 -12.17 10.29
C GLU A 46 -7.09 -12.32 9.66
N GLN A 47 -6.77 -13.48 9.09
CA GLN A 47 -5.57 -13.71 8.29
C GLN A 47 -5.79 -13.20 6.86
N VAL A 48 -5.91 -11.88 6.75
CA VAL A 48 -6.11 -11.10 5.51
C VAL A 48 -5.39 -9.76 5.63
N ASN A 49 -5.35 -8.98 4.55
CA ASN A 49 -4.99 -7.57 4.63
C ASN A 49 -6.06 -6.79 5.43
N LEU A 50 -5.67 -6.22 6.58
CA LEU A 50 -6.56 -5.45 7.47
C LEU A 50 -6.63 -3.96 7.12
N ALA A 51 -5.81 -3.47 6.19
CA ALA A 51 -5.78 -2.05 5.82
C ALA A 51 -7.12 -1.48 5.32
N PRO A 52 -7.95 -2.19 4.53
CA PRO A 52 -9.24 -1.66 4.10
C PRO A 52 -10.31 -1.68 5.19
N ASP A 53 -10.06 -2.32 6.34
CA ASP A 53 -11.04 -2.44 7.41
C ASP A 53 -11.06 -1.20 8.32
N PRO A 54 -12.18 -0.47 8.41
CA PRO A 54 -12.28 0.74 9.23
C PRO A 54 -12.05 0.48 10.73
N ARG A 55 -12.26 -0.76 11.22
CA ARG A 55 -11.98 -1.14 12.61
C ARG A 55 -10.50 -0.99 12.96
N HIS A 56 -9.62 -1.08 11.96
CA HIS A 56 -8.18 -0.96 12.12
C HIS A 56 -7.63 0.41 11.68
N ALA A 57 -8.49 1.38 11.34
CA ALA A 57 -8.06 2.69 10.82
C ALA A 57 -7.10 3.44 11.76
N ALA A 58 -7.33 3.37 13.08
CA ALA A 58 -6.43 3.99 14.06
C ALA A 58 -5.03 3.35 14.02
N LYS A 59 -4.96 2.01 13.94
CA LYS A 59 -3.68 1.30 13.87
C LYS A 59 -2.97 1.54 12.54
N LEU A 60 -3.72 1.57 11.44
CA LEU A 60 -3.18 1.92 10.13
C LEU A 60 -2.54 3.31 10.14
N ALA A 61 -3.23 4.32 10.68
CA ALA A 61 -2.72 5.67 10.80
C ALA A 61 -1.46 5.74 11.68
N GLU A 62 -1.43 5.00 12.79
CA GLU A 62 -0.25 4.87 13.65
C GLU A 62 0.95 4.31 12.87
N MET A 63 0.77 3.20 12.14
CA MET A 63 1.85 2.56 11.36
C MET A 63 2.35 3.44 10.22
N GLN A 64 1.44 4.10 9.50
CA GLN A 64 1.79 5.06 8.45
C GLN A 64 2.57 6.26 9.02
N GLY A 65 2.20 6.72 10.22
CA GLY A 65 2.89 7.79 10.94
C GLY A 65 4.32 7.40 11.32
N LEU A 66 4.51 6.21 11.90
CA LEU A 66 5.82 5.69 12.26
C LEU A 66 6.73 5.54 11.03
N LEU A 67 6.20 4.97 9.95
CA LEU A 67 6.94 4.83 8.69
C LEU A 67 7.35 6.21 8.14
N LEU A 68 6.42 7.16 8.07
CA LEU A 68 6.72 8.50 7.55
C LEU A 68 7.77 9.22 8.39
N ALA A 69 7.72 9.08 9.72
CA ALA A 69 8.69 9.64 10.64
C ALA A 69 10.09 9.05 10.42
N GLU A 70 10.19 7.74 10.23
CA GLU A 70 11.46 7.07 9.98
C GLU A 70 12.06 7.45 8.62
N MET A 71 11.24 7.50 7.57
CA MET A 71 11.65 7.99 6.25
C MET A 71 12.15 9.44 6.31
N ARG A 72 11.51 10.31 7.12
CA ARG A 72 11.99 11.67 7.37
C ARG A 72 13.34 11.68 8.09
N ARG A 73 13.50 10.87 9.13
CA ARG A 73 14.75 10.73 9.89
C ARG A 73 15.92 10.34 8.99
N LEU A 74 15.66 9.51 7.98
CA LEU A 74 16.65 9.03 7.01
C LEU A 74 16.78 9.92 5.76
N ASN A 75 16.01 11.00 5.64
CA ASN A 75 15.90 11.81 4.43
C ASN A 75 15.60 10.97 3.17
N ASP A 76 14.71 9.99 3.30
CA ASP A 76 14.39 9.05 2.23
C ASP A 76 13.68 9.75 1.05
N PRO A 77 14.30 9.80 -0.14
CA PRO A 77 13.71 10.42 -1.32
C PRO A 77 12.61 9.56 -1.98
N TRP A 78 12.44 8.30 -1.56
CA TRP A 78 11.50 7.33 -2.13
C TRP A 78 10.16 7.27 -1.38
N ARG A 79 9.38 8.35 -1.45
CA ARG A 79 8.07 8.41 -0.77
C ARG A 79 7.04 7.46 -1.37
N LEU A 80 6.17 6.90 -0.50
CA LEU A 80 4.98 6.17 -0.97
C LEU A 80 4.02 7.11 -1.70
N TRP A 81 3.20 6.54 -2.57
CA TRP A 81 2.32 7.28 -3.49
C TRP A 81 1.31 8.23 -2.81
N ASN A 82 1.02 8.03 -1.52
CA ASN A 82 0.12 8.82 -0.69
C ASN A 82 0.84 9.61 0.43
N GLN A 83 2.17 9.66 0.42
CA GLN A 83 2.97 10.41 1.40
C GLN A 83 3.39 11.78 0.85
N PRO A 84 3.65 12.77 1.73
CA PRO A 84 4.21 14.05 1.30
C PRO A 84 5.65 13.89 0.81
N ALA A 85 5.99 14.61 -0.26
CA ALA A 85 7.34 14.60 -0.84
C ALA A 85 8.40 15.30 0.03
N ASP A 86 7.98 16.11 1.02
CA ASP A 86 8.85 16.89 1.92
C ASP A 86 9.97 17.69 1.19
N ALA A 87 9.70 18.10 -0.06
CA ALA A 87 10.64 18.82 -0.94
C ALA A 87 11.96 18.08 -1.24
N LEU A 88 12.01 16.76 -1.04
CA LEU A 88 13.14 15.93 -1.45
C LEU A 88 13.13 15.74 -2.96
N THR A 89 14.31 15.70 -3.57
CA THR A 89 14.47 15.37 -5.00
C THR A 89 14.62 13.86 -5.13
N PRO A 90 13.70 13.15 -5.82
CA PRO A 90 13.84 11.73 -6.12
C PRO A 90 15.05 11.49 -7.03
N PRO A 91 15.66 10.29 -7.00
CA PRO A 91 16.71 9.93 -7.95
C PRO A 91 16.22 10.02 -9.42
N PRO A 92 17.14 10.21 -10.39
CA PRO A 92 16.79 10.42 -11.80
C PRO A 92 15.91 9.32 -12.41
N ASP A 93 16.07 8.08 -11.98
CA ASP A 93 15.34 6.91 -12.50
C ASP A 93 14.05 6.59 -11.71
N ALA A 94 13.59 7.50 -10.87
CA ALA A 94 12.37 7.32 -10.09
C ALA A 94 11.11 7.30 -10.98
N PRO A 95 10.19 6.32 -10.81
CA PRO A 95 8.90 6.37 -11.47
C PRO A 95 8.18 7.69 -11.13
N ALA A 96 7.68 8.38 -12.17
CA ALA A 96 7.09 9.70 -12.04
C ALA A 96 5.93 9.72 -11.04
N GLN A 97 6.12 10.40 -9.90
CA GLN A 97 5.04 10.68 -8.97
C GLN A 97 4.11 11.75 -9.57
N LYS A 98 2.86 11.36 -9.88
CA LYS A 98 1.82 12.32 -10.29
C LYS A 98 1.58 13.30 -9.13
N LYS A 99 2.00 14.55 -9.28
CA LYS A 99 1.82 15.61 -8.29
C LYS A 99 0.34 15.80 -7.98
N THR A 100 -0.11 15.39 -6.80
CA THR A 100 -1.42 15.76 -6.28
C THR A 100 -1.39 17.21 -5.80
N GLY A 101 -2.04 18.10 -6.55
CA GLY A 101 -2.61 19.35 -6.05
C GLY A 101 -1.66 20.53 -5.79
N LYS A 102 -1.43 21.35 -6.82
CA LYS A 102 -1.30 22.82 -6.64
C LYS A 102 -2.42 23.50 -7.42
N LYS A 103 -3.63 23.51 -6.85
CA LYS A 103 -4.70 24.39 -7.32
C LYS A 103 -4.21 25.83 -7.06
N LYS A 104 -3.72 26.52 -8.09
CA LYS A 104 -3.56 27.97 -8.04
C LYS A 104 -4.95 28.57 -7.90
N LYS A 105 -5.23 29.18 -6.74
CA LYS A 105 -6.29 30.19 -6.63
C LYS A 105 -5.91 31.32 -7.60
N ASN A 106 -6.68 31.51 -8.66
CA ASN A 106 -6.73 32.80 -9.32
C ASN A 106 -8.02 33.47 -8.86
N GLU A 107 -7.81 34.48 -8.04
CA GLU A 107 -8.75 35.52 -7.69
C GLU A 107 -8.72 36.54 -8.82
N LYS A 108 -9.86 36.75 -9.50
CA LYS A 108 -10.30 38.06 -9.99
C LYS A 108 -11.78 38.01 -10.37
#